data_AF-A0A534UGD2-F1
#
_entry.id   AF-A0A534UGD2-F1
#
_cell.length_a   1.000
_cell.length_b   1.000
_cell.length_c   1.000
_cell.angle_alpha   90.00
_cell.angle_beta   90.00
_cell.angle_gamma   90.00
#
_symmetry.space_group_name_H-M   'P 1'
#
loop_
_entity.id
_entity.type
_entity.pdbx_description
1 polymer ?
#
loop_
_entity_poly.entity_id
_entity_poly.type
_entity_poly.pdbx_seq_one_letter_code
_entity_poly.pdbx_strand_id
1 'polypeptide(L)'
;MSTRTALVILLLGLSRPAAAGPANSPLPTFADGKPAQAVYTALGVIRNNNLETDVACTSLEATPVDIGFEVFDETGALRNNVGGAGSLCNTGSRVAQACTLDNSTDTLNGCPGAVCPGCCVPGSGAILAVAPGRTVTIGTAGTAELHEDATMVFNTAGNGLPNLRNGFGRVVATSLNVFCTALLADKLHTICDPAAPCSLPPPTIVNVPLIRVP
;
A
#
# COMPACT_ATOMS: atom_id res chain seq x y z
N MET A 1 26.54 43.31 -1.09
CA MET A 1 25.31 42.51 -1.27
C MET A 1 24.17 43.23 -0.56
N SER A 2 23.09 43.56 -1.29
CA SER A 2 21.94 44.28 -0.73
C SER A 2 21.15 43.34 0.19
N THR A 3 20.64 43.85 1.32
CA THR A 3 19.80 43.11 2.27
C THR A 3 18.57 42.45 1.61
N ARG A 4 18.13 42.99 0.47
CA ARG A 4 17.08 42.39 -0.37
C ARG A 4 17.49 41.07 -1.05
N THR A 5 18.76 40.94 -1.47
CA THR A 5 19.27 39.73 -2.15
C THR A 5 19.47 38.58 -1.15
N ALA A 6 19.86 38.89 0.08
CA ALA A 6 20.02 37.90 1.16
C ALA A 6 18.68 37.30 1.60
N LEU A 7 17.61 38.10 1.65
CA LEU A 7 16.28 37.65 2.05
C LEU A 7 15.65 36.69 1.02
N VAL A 8 15.86 36.94 -0.28
CA VAL A 8 15.34 36.07 -1.36
C VAL A 8 16.02 34.70 -1.37
N ILE A 9 17.34 34.64 -1.11
CA ILE A 9 18.08 33.37 -1.02
C ILE A 9 17.65 32.57 0.23
N LEU A 10 17.40 33.25 1.36
CA LEU A 10 16.90 32.62 2.58
C LEU A 10 15.48 32.05 2.40
N LEU A 11 14.62 32.73 1.63
CA LEU A 11 13.25 32.28 1.33
C LEU A 11 13.22 31.10 0.35
N LEU A 12 14.14 31.03 -0.62
CA LEU A 12 14.26 29.90 -1.55
C LEU A 12 14.79 28.63 -0.86
N GLY A 13 15.66 28.76 0.15
CA GLY A 13 16.17 27.64 0.95
C GLY A 13 15.15 27.02 1.91
N LEU A 14 13.98 27.66 2.11
CA LEU A 14 12.88 27.16 2.94
C LEU A 14 11.80 26.43 2.13
N SER A 15 11.96 26.32 0.81
CA SER A 15 11.04 25.56 -0.03
C SER A 15 11.16 24.07 0.29
N ARG A 16 10.21 23.57 1.09
CA ARG A 16 10.03 22.13 1.28
C ARG A 16 9.68 21.53 -0.09
N PRO A 17 10.40 20.50 -0.61
CA PRO A 17 9.88 19.70 -1.70
C PRO A 17 8.38 19.41 -1.51
N ALA A 18 7.57 19.87 -2.46
CA ALA A 18 6.17 19.52 -2.52
C ALA A 18 6.12 18.00 -2.77
N ALA A 19 5.50 17.25 -1.85
CA ALA A 19 5.34 15.82 -2.05
C ALA A 19 4.43 15.61 -3.27
N ALA A 20 4.89 14.78 -4.20
CA ALA A 20 4.15 14.52 -5.42
C ALA A 20 3.01 13.54 -5.12
N GLY A 21 1.77 13.98 -5.31
CA GLY A 21 0.59 13.11 -5.18
C GLY A 21 0.55 11.97 -6.22
N PRO A 22 -0.54 11.20 -6.25
CA PRO A 22 -0.65 9.98 -7.06
C PRO A 22 -0.48 10.21 -8.57
N ALA A 23 -0.77 11.38 -9.11
CA ALA A 23 -0.60 11.64 -10.55
C ALA A 23 0.85 11.96 -10.95
N ASN A 24 1.68 12.41 -10.00
CA ASN A 24 2.99 13.01 -10.28
C ASN A 24 4.15 12.29 -9.58
N SER A 25 3.84 11.39 -8.64
CA SER A 25 4.83 10.44 -8.14
C SER A 25 5.25 9.46 -9.25
N PRO A 26 6.55 9.17 -9.40
CA PRO A 26 7.04 8.16 -10.34
C PRO A 26 6.30 6.82 -10.15
N LEU A 27 6.14 6.06 -11.24
CA LEU A 27 5.60 4.71 -11.14
C LEU A 27 6.68 3.76 -10.59
N PRO A 28 6.31 2.82 -9.71
CA PRO A 28 7.26 1.86 -9.17
C PRO A 28 7.63 0.81 -10.22
N THR A 29 8.69 0.06 -9.92
CA THR A 29 9.00 -1.22 -10.55
C THR A 29 8.77 -2.30 -9.49
N PHE A 30 8.02 -3.34 -9.82
CA PHE A 30 7.79 -4.46 -8.92
C PHE A 30 9.09 -5.21 -8.61
N ALA A 31 9.08 -6.02 -7.56
CA ALA A 31 10.28 -6.71 -7.07
C ALA A 31 10.89 -7.71 -8.06
N ASP A 32 10.10 -8.17 -9.02
CA ASP A 32 10.53 -9.04 -10.12
C ASP A 32 11.03 -8.24 -11.34
N GLY A 33 11.17 -6.93 -11.21
CA GLY A 33 11.70 -6.03 -12.23
C GLY A 33 10.66 -5.57 -13.24
N LYS A 34 9.39 -5.96 -13.13
CA LYS A 34 8.36 -5.52 -14.07
C LYS A 34 7.94 -4.07 -13.79
N PRO A 35 7.92 -3.19 -14.81
CA PRO A 35 7.48 -1.80 -14.62
C PRO A 35 5.97 -1.76 -14.37
N ALA A 36 5.55 -0.90 -13.45
CA ALA A 36 4.15 -0.72 -13.15
C ALA A 36 3.51 0.40 -14.01
N GLN A 37 2.19 0.32 -14.15
CA GLN A 37 1.32 1.30 -14.80
C GLN A 37 0.20 1.68 -13.82
N ALA A 38 -0.21 2.94 -13.77
CA ALA A 38 -1.34 3.36 -12.93
C ALA A 38 -2.67 2.91 -13.55
N VAL A 39 -3.48 2.17 -12.79
CA VAL A 39 -4.76 1.60 -13.28
C VAL A 39 -5.99 2.16 -12.58
N TYR A 40 -5.84 2.65 -11.35
CA TYR A 40 -6.95 3.20 -10.57
C TYR A 40 -6.44 4.22 -9.55
N THR A 41 -7.24 5.26 -9.31
CA THR A 41 -6.97 6.25 -8.25
C THR A 41 -8.13 6.22 -7.26
N ALA A 42 -7.83 5.87 -6.02
CA ALA A 42 -8.78 5.93 -4.91
C ALA A 42 -8.73 7.31 -4.26
N LEU A 43 -9.88 7.95 -4.13
CA LEU A 43 -10.03 9.21 -3.39
C LEU A 43 -10.47 8.90 -1.96
N GLY A 44 -9.95 9.63 -0.97
CA GLY A 44 -10.41 9.50 0.41
C GLY A 44 -9.91 8.23 1.09
N VAL A 45 -8.64 7.86 0.88
CA VAL A 45 -8.03 6.75 1.60
C VAL A 45 -7.88 7.13 3.08
N ILE A 46 -8.49 6.35 3.95
CA ILE A 46 -8.56 6.56 5.38
C ILE A 46 -7.97 5.36 6.10
N ARG A 47 -7.18 5.66 7.12
CA ARG A 47 -6.72 4.75 8.18
C ARG A 47 -6.79 5.54 9.47
N ASN A 48 -8.00 5.70 10.01
CA ASN A 48 -8.21 6.49 11.21
C ASN A 48 -9.56 6.14 11.84
N ASN A 49 -9.68 6.31 13.16
CA ASN A 49 -10.92 6.05 13.90
C ASN A 49 -11.48 4.63 13.66
N ASN A 50 -10.61 3.62 13.55
CA ASN A 50 -10.97 2.23 13.25
C ASN A 50 -11.62 2.01 11.88
N LEU A 51 -11.45 2.94 10.95
CA LEU A 51 -11.76 2.73 9.54
C LEU A 51 -10.47 2.44 8.78
N GLU A 52 -10.53 1.45 7.90
CA GLU A 52 -9.46 1.04 6.99
C GLU A 52 -9.97 1.11 5.56
N THR A 53 -9.07 1.32 4.60
CA THR A 53 -9.42 1.33 3.18
C THR A 53 -8.93 0.05 2.53
N ASP A 54 -9.82 -0.66 1.89
CA ASP A 54 -9.48 -1.84 1.10
C ASP A 54 -9.69 -1.55 -0.38
N VAL A 55 -8.80 -2.10 -1.20
CA VAL A 55 -8.95 -2.08 -2.65
C VAL A 55 -9.07 -3.50 -3.17
N ALA A 56 -10.18 -3.79 -3.85
CA ALA A 56 -10.39 -5.04 -4.54
C ALA A 56 -10.05 -4.86 -6.02
N CYS A 57 -9.13 -5.68 -6.52
CA CYS A 57 -8.65 -5.61 -7.90
C CYS A 57 -8.76 -6.97 -8.59
N THR A 58 -9.37 -6.99 -9.77
CA THR A 58 -9.53 -8.20 -10.59
C THR A 58 -8.64 -8.11 -11.82
N SER A 59 -7.81 -9.12 -12.03
CA SER A 59 -7.04 -9.26 -13.28
C SER A 59 -7.98 -9.69 -14.41
N LEU A 60 -8.03 -8.88 -15.48
CA LEU A 60 -8.75 -9.20 -16.72
C LEU A 60 -7.79 -9.67 -17.83
N GLU A 61 -6.51 -9.83 -17.51
CA GLU A 61 -5.50 -10.32 -18.45
C GLU A 61 -5.58 -11.83 -18.67
N ALA A 62 -5.05 -12.27 -19.81
CA ALA A 62 -4.87 -13.70 -20.11
C ALA A 62 -3.62 -14.30 -19.44
N THR A 63 -2.70 -13.46 -18.95
CA THR A 63 -1.47 -13.85 -18.26
C THR A 63 -1.42 -13.29 -16.84
N PRO A 64 -0.65 -13.89 -15.92
CA PRO A 64 -0.48 -13.34 -14.57
C PRO A 64 0.07 -11.91 -14.60
N VAL A 65 -0.47 -11.06 -13.72
CA VAL A 65 -0.07 -9.65 -13.57
C VAL A 65 0.31 -9.35 -12.13
N ASP A 66 1.19 -8.39 -11.92
CA ASP A 66 1.52 -7.90 -10.58
C ASP A 66 0.63 -6.69 -10.29
N ILE A 67 0.08 -6.63 -9.07
CA ILE A 67 -0.85 -5.59 -8.63
C ILE A 67 -0.32 -5.00 -7.31
N GLY A 68 -0.40 -3.69 -7.20
CA GLY A 68 0.10 -2.97 -6.05
C GLY A 68 -0.77 -1.77 -5.70
N PHE A 69 -0.86 -1.45 -4.41
CA PHE A 69 -1.60 -0.28 -3.93
C PHE A 69 -0.66 0.70 -3.21
N GLU A 70 -0.43 1.86 -3.82
CA GLU A 70 0.31 2.98 -3.23
C GLU A 70 -0.65 3.91 -2.50
N VAL A 71 -0.24 4.33 -1.31
CA VAL A 71 -1.02 5.21 -0.47
C VAL A 71 -0.22 6.48 -0.20
N PHE A 72 -0.86 7.62 -0.40
CA PHE A 72 -0.33 8.95 -0.20
C PHE A 72 -1.11 9.61 0.95
N ASP A 73 -0.41 10.23 1.89
CA ASP A 73 -1.09 10.99 2.95
C ASP A 73 -1.69 12.31 2.46
N GLU A 74 -2.33 13.04 3.37
CA GLU A 74 -2.92 14.35 3.10
C GLU A 74 -1.90 15.39 2.61
N THR A 75 -0.59 15.15 2.81
CA THR A 75 0.49 16.01 2.31
C THR A 75 0.95 15.61 0.92
N GLY A 76 0.50 14.47 0.40
CA GLY A 76 0.96 13.86 -0.84
C GLY A 76 2.18 12.96 -0.68
N ALA A 77 2.63 12.66 0.55
CA ALA A 77 3.78 11.82 0.78
C ALA A 77 3.41 10.33 0.61
N LEU A 78 4.17 9.62 -0.22
CA LEU A 78 4.03 8.17 -0.39
C LEU A 78 4.35 7.43 0.92
N ARG A 79 3.40 6.62 1.38
CA ARG A 79 3.39 5.99 2.71
C ARG A 79 3.83 4.53 2.71
N ASN A 80 3.89 3.88 1.56
CA ASN A 80 4.36 2.51 1.40
C ASN A 80 5.19 2.37 0.12
N ASN A 81 5.83 1.22 -0.09
CA ASN A 81 6.62 0.98 -1.28
C ASN A 81 6.31 -0.40 -1.87
N VAL A 82 5.54 -0.39 -2.95
CA VAL A 82 5.12 -1.57 -3.72
C VAL A 82 6.25 -2.25 -4.48
N GLY A 83 7.35 -1.54 -4.75
CA GLY A 83 8.51 -2.11 -5.44
C GLY A 83 9.33 -3.06 -4.57
N GLY A 84 9.12 -3.04 -3.25
CA GLY A 84 9.64 -4.07 -2.36
C GLY A 84 8.67 -5.25 -2.28
N ALA A 85 9.08 -6.44 -2.70
CA ALA A 85 8.39 -7.64 -2.25
C ALA A 85 8.77 -7.83 -0.78
N GLY A 86 7.79 -7.68 0.12
CA GLY A 86 8.03 -7.80 1.55
C GLY A 86 8.37 -6.48 2.24
N SER A 87 9.10 -6.60 3.33
CA SER A 87 9.11 -5.60 4.39
C SER A 87 9.74 -4.24 4.03
N LEU A 88 9.28 -3.17 4.68
CA LEU A 88 9.85 -1.81 4.52
C LEU A 88 10.72 -1.39 5.71
N CYS A 89 11.80 -0.63 5.48
CA CYS A 89 12.53 0.05 6.57
C CYS A 89 11.62 1.18 7.12
N ASN A 90 11.26 1.09 8.41
CA ASN A 90 10.31 2.01 9.09
C ASN A 90 11.00 3.26 9.69
N THR A 91 12.33 3.23 9.87
CA THR A 91 13.10 4.35 10.47
C THR A 91 14.48 4.49 9.79
N GLY A 92 15.14 5.63 10.00
CA GLY A 92 16.49 5.90 9.50
C GLY A 92 16.58 6.53 8.10
N SER A 93 17.78 6.55 7.51
CA SER A 93 18.04 7.19 6.20
C SER A 93 17.42 6.44 5.00
N ARG A 94 16.82 5.27 5.24
CA ARG A 94 16.23 4.38 4.24
C ARG A 94 14.73 4.14 4.47
N VAL A 95 14.06 5.02 5.22
CA VAL A 95 12.61 4.98 5.44
C VAL A 95 11.90 4.84 4.09
N ALA A 96 10.92 3.93 4.01
CA ALA A 96 10.16 3.61 2.80
C ALA A 96 10.89 2.81 1.71
N GLN A 97 12.16 2.45 1.89
CA GLN A 97 12.87 1.57 0.96
C GLN A 97 12.55 0.10 1.25
N ALA A 98 12.64 -0.74 0.21
CA ALA A 98 12.48 -2.19 0.34
C ALA A 98 13.61 -2.77 1.21
N CYS A 99 13.25 -3.61 2.20
CA CYS A 99 14.23 -4.44 2.88
C CYS A 99 14.77 -5.48 1.91
N THR A 100 16.07 -5.49 1.66
CA THR A 100 16.73 -6.67 1.11
C THR A 100 16.83 -7.72 2.23
N LEU A 101 16.52 -8.98 1.95
CA LEU A 101 16.60 -10.12 2.91
C LEU A 101 18.05 -10.45 3.33
N ASP A 102 18.99 -9.53 3.15
CA ASP A 102 20.36 -9.72 3.52
C ASP A 102 20.49 -9.60 5.05
N ASN A 103 20.88 -10.71 5.69
CA ASN A 103 21.22 -10.76 7.12
C ASN A 103 22.61 -10.14 7.40
N SER A 104 23.20 -9.45 6.43
CA SER A 104 24.46 -8.76 6.52
C SER A 104 24.44 -7.62 7.55
N THR A 105 25.46 -7.59 8.39
CA THR A 105 25.77 -6.52 9.34
C THR A 105 26.45 -5.31 8.69
N ASP A 106 26.43 -5.19 7.35
CA ASP A 106 27.10 -4.12 6.60
C ASP A 106 26.39 -2.76 6.79
N THR A 107 27.10 -1.79 7.34
CA THR A 107 26.64 -0.41 7.60
C THR A 107 26.61 0.46 6.34
N LEU A 108 27.08 -0.02 5.19
CA LEU A 108 27.05 0.71 3.92
C LEU A 108 25.93 0.23 2.98
N ASN A 109 25.61 -1.08 2.95
CA ASN A 109 24.60 -1.65 2.05
C ASN A 109 23.39 -2.31 2.74
N GLY A 110 23.40 -2.51 4.06
CA GLY A 110 22.25 -2.89 4.89
C GLY A 110 21.74 -1.72 5.74
N CYS A 111 20.47 -1.73 6.19
CA CYS A 111 19.92 -0.67 7.06
C CYS A 111 20.86 -0.53 8.30
N PRO A 112 21.61 0.59 8.48
CA PRO A 112 22.69 0.63 9.47
C PRO A 112 22.14 0.60 10.90
N GLY A 113 22.55 -0.42 11.67
CA GLY A 113 22.27 -0.50 13.12
C GLY A 113 21.12 -1.41 13.56
N ALA A 114 20.54 -2.24 12.69
CA ALA A 114 19.48 -3.16 13.06
C ALA A 114 19.95 -4.61 13.17
N VAL A 115 19.97 -5.15 14.39
CA VAL A 115 19.92 -6.61 14.60
C VAL A 115 18.46 -7.02 14.43
N CYS A 116 18.11 -7.74 13.36
CA CYS A 116 16.73 -8.16 13.09
C CYS A 116 16.21 -9.08 14.20
N PRO A 117 15.01 -8.73 14.74
CA PRO A 117 13.76 -8.99 14.04
C PRO A 117 12.81 -7.77 13.91
N GLY A 118 13.27 -6.52 14.14
CA GLY A 118 12.37 -5.37 14.34
C GLY A 118 12.22 -4.32 13.22
N CYS A 119 13.04 -4.34 12.17
CA CYS A 119 13.12 -3.21 11.22
C CYS A 119 12.47 -3.44 9.86
N CYS A 120 12.13 -4.69 9.57
CA CYS A 120 11.49 -5.09 8.33
C CYS A 120 10.03 -5.45 8.64
N VAL A 121 9.13 -4.48 8.49
CA VAL A 121 7.70 -4.70 8.74
C VAL A 121 7.01 -5.24 7.47
N PRO A 122 6.35 -6.41 7.52
CA PRO A 122 5.60 -6.96 6.38
C PRO A 122 4.57 -5.97 5.83
N GLY A 123 4.34 -5.98 4.52
CA GLY A 123 3.21 -5.28 3.90
C GLY A 123 3.61 -4.09 3.03
N SER A 124 4.10 -4.37 1.83
CA SER A 124 4.32 -3.37 0.79
C SER A 124 3.04 -2.93 0.07
N GLY A 125 1.93 -3.66 0.27
CA GLY A 125 0.71 -3.51 -0.50
C GLY A 125 0.85 -4.04 -1.94
N ALA A 126 1.77 -4.98 -2.18
CA ALA A 126 2.02 -5.61 -3.49
C ALA A 126 1.66 -7.10 -3.46
N ILE A 127 1.02 -7.58 -4.53
CA ILE A 127 0.77 -8.99 -4.81
C ILE A 127 1.29 -9.30 -6.21
N LEU A 128 2.22 -10.25 -6.30
CA LEU A 128 2.81 -10.65 -7.57
C LEU A 128 2.05 -11.83 -8.19
N ALA A 129 2.11 -11.93 -9.51
CA ALA A 129 1.57 -13.03 -10.30
C ALA A 129 0.10 -13.36 -10.00
N VAL A 130 -0.75 -12.34 -9.87
CA VAL A 130 -2.20 -12.48 -9.79
C VAL A 130 -2.71 -13.13 -11.06
N ALA A 131 -3.25 -14.35 -10.93
CA ALA A 131 -3.66 -15.14 -12.07
C ALA A 131 -4.88 -14.53 -12.80
N PRO A 132 -5.07 -14.86 -14.09
CA PRO A 132 -6.23 -14.44 -14.88
C PRO A 132 -7.56 -14.64 -14.16
N GLY A 133 -8.41 -13.61 -14.14
CA GLY A 133 -9.73 -13.64 -13.52
C GLY A 133 -9.73 -13.68 -12.00
N ARG A 134 -8.56 -13.67 -11.34
CA ARG A 134 -8.50 -13.61 -9.88
C ARG A 134 -8.71 -12.19 -9.40
N THR A 135 -9.56 -12.06 -8.39
CA THR A 135 -9.68 -10.87 -7.55
C THR A 135 -8.75 -11.03 -6.37
N VAL A 136 -8.04 -9.95 -6.05
CA VAL A 136 -7.25 -9.82 -4.83
C VAL A 136 -7.67 -8.57 -4.07
N THR A 137 -7.56 -8.61 -2.75
CA THR A 137 -7.87 -7.51 -1.84
C THR A 137 -6.60 -7.02 -1.14
N ILE A 138 -6.37 -5.72 -1.21
CA ILE A 138 -5.22 -5.08 -0.58
C ILE A 138 -5.73 -4.01 0.38
N GLY A 139 -5.51 -4.25 1.67
CA GLY A 139 -5.95 -3.36 2.73
C GLY A 139 -4.87 -2.44 3.23
N THR A 140 -5.28 -1.27 3.74
CA THR A 140 -4.39 -0.47 4.58
C THR A 140 -4.01 -1.30 5.81
N ALA A 141 -4.95 -1.86 6.56
CA ALA A 141 -4.68 -2.92 7.55
C ALA A 141 -5.64 -4.08 7.32
N GLY A 142 -5.61 -5.06 8.24
CA GLY A 142 -6.68 -6.05 8.31
C GLY A 142 -7.93 -5.48 8.96
N THR A 143 -9.08 -5.89 8.44
CA THR A 143 -10.43 -5.65 8.98
C THR A 143 -10.98 -6.93 9.61
N ALA A 144 -12.16 -6.87 10.23
CA ALA A 144 -12.79 -8.06 10.82
C ALA A 144 -13.79 -8.72 9.86
N GLU A 145 -14.24 -8.00 8.84
CA GLU A 145 -15.33 -8.36 7.93
C GLU A 145 -14.82 -8.82 6.57
N LEU A 146 -13.68 -8.29 6.14
CA LEU A 146 -13.09 -8.59 4.84
C LEU A 146 -11.85 -9.46 4.99
N HIS A 147 -11.62 -10.26 3.96
CA HIS A 147 -10.37 -10.98 3.80
C HIS A 147 -9.46 -10.11 2.95
N GLU A 148 -8.31 -9.72 3.48
CA GLU A 148 -7.26 -9.05 2.73
C GLU A 148 -6.17 -10.07 2.32
N ASP A 149 -5.98 -10.27 1.02
CA ASP A 149 -4.87 -11.07 0.50
C ASP A 149 -3.51 -10.44 0.85
N ALA A 150 -3.45 -9.11 0.94
CA ALA A 150 -2.31 -8.37 1.43
C ALA A 150 -2.73 -7.16 2.27
N THR A 151 -1.92 -6.84 3.28
CA THR A 151 -2.04 -5.59 4.04
C THR A 151 -0.75 -4.78 3.92
N MET A 152 -0.76 -3.54 4.39
CA MET A 152 0.43 -2.69 4.31
C MET A 152 0.78 -1.95 5.59
N VAL A 153 2.07 -1.64 5.70
CA VAL A 153 2.61 -0.83 6.79
C VAL A 153 3.06 0.51 6.25
N PHE A 154 2.66 1.57 6.96
CA PHE A 154 3.04 2.92 6.60
C PHE A 154 4.40 3.28 7.19
N ASN A 155 5.22 3.92 6.36
CA ASN A 155 6.46 4.56 6.74
C ASN A 155 6.20 5.84 7.58
N THR A 156 7.24 6.57 7.95
CA THR A 156 7.13 7.81 8.75
C THR A 156 7.28 9.10 7.93
N ALA A 157 7.22 9.04 6.59
CA ALA A 157 7.22 10.24 5.73
C ALA A 157 6.02 11.18 6.02
N GLY A 158 6.00 12.37 5.44
CA GLY A 158 4.86 13.29 5.54
C GLY A 158 4.46 13.64 6.97
N ASN A 159 3.25 13.25 7.40
CA ASN A 159 2.71 13.61 8.73
C ASN A 159 3.34 12.85 9.92
N GLY A 160 4.20 11.85 9.66
CA GLY A 160 4.91 11.08 10.70
C GLY A 160 4.03 10.16 11.54
N LEU A 161 2.74 10.05 11.23
CA LEU A 161 1.77 9.22 11.95
C LEU A 161 1.39 8.00 11.10
N PRO A 162 1.18 6.83 11.71
CA PRO A 162 0.69 5.64 11.01
C PRO A 162 -0.83 5.70 10.78
N ASN A 163 -1.39 6.90 10.55
CA ASN A 163 -2.80 7.12 10.27
C ASN A 163 -2.97 8.01 9.04
N LEU A 164 -4.16 7.92 8.44
CA LEU A 164 -4.57 8.73 7.29
C LEU A 164 -5.93 9.32 7.60
N ARG A 165 -5.98 10.64 7.70
CA ARG A 165 -7.25 11.36 7.93
C ARG A 165 -8.01 11.55 6.62
N ASN A 166 -7.29 11.85 5.54
CA ASN A 166 -7.83 11.99 4.19
C ASN A 166 -6.69 11.95 3.17
N GLY A 167 -6.28 10.73 2.79
CA GLY A 167 -5.23 10.49 1.82
C GLY A 167 -5.76 10.17 0.43
N PHE A 168 -4.84 9.81 -0.45
CA PHE A 168 -5.12 9.31 -1.79
C PHE A 168 -4.47 7.95 -1.98
N GLY A 169 -5.07 7.15 -2.84
CA GLY A 169 -4.56 5.85 -3.21
C GLY A 169 -4.34 5.76 -4.71
N ARG A 170 -3.32 5.04 -5.14
CA ARG A 170 -3.09 4.69 -6.54
C ARG A 170 -2.84 3.20 -6.62
N VAL A 171 -3.68 2.50 -7.38
CA VAL A 171 -3.36 1.13 -7.78
C VAL A 171 -2.46 1.19 -8.99
N VAL A 172 -1.40 0.42 -8.92
CA VAL A 172 -0.46 0.19 -10.00
C VAL A 172 -0.45 -1.30 -10.37
N ALA A 173 -0.28 -1.61 -11.65
CA ALA A 173 -0.19 -2.99 -12.11
C ALA A 173 0.70 -3.11 -13.34
N THR A 174 1.16 -4.31 -13.67
CA THR A 174 1.96 -4.54 -14.89
C THR A 174 1.16 -4.51 -16.18
N SER A 175 -0.17 -4.50 -16.10
CA SER A 175 -1.10 -4.31 -17.22
C SER A 175 -2.19 -3.29 -16.87
N LEU A 176 -2.75 -2.63 -17.89
CA LEU A 176 -3.94 -1.76 -17.78
C LEU A 176 -5.25 -2.57 -17.70
N ASN A 177 -5.24 -3.85 -18.03
CA ASN A 177 -6.42 -4.73 -17.97
C ASN A 177 -6.64 -5.26 -16.55
N VAL A 178 -6.74 -4.35 -15.60
CA VAL A 178 -7.06 -4.62 -14.19
C VAL A 178 -8.19 -3.69 -13.79
N PHE A 179 -9.27 -4.26 -13.27
CA PHE A 179 -10.39 -3.47 -12.75
C PHE A 179 -10.32 -3.41 -11.23
N CYS A 180 -10.38 -2.21 -10.64
CA CYS A 180 -10.29 -2.02 -9.20
C CYS A 180 -11.42 -1.15 -8.66
N THR A 181 -11.77 -1.40 -7.39
CA THR A 181 -12.66 -0.55 -6.60
C THR A 181 -12.12 -0.44 -5.18
N ALA A 182 -12.16 0.78 -4.63
CA ALA A 182 -11.84 1.01 -3.23
C ALA A 182 -13.11 1.14 -2.39
N LEU A 183 -13.05 0.61 -1.19
CA LEU A 183 -14.11 0.67 -0.19
C LEU A 183 -13.54 1.02 1.17
N LEU A 184 -14.37 1.65 1.99
CA LEU A 184 -14.05 1.96 3.37
C LEU A 184 -14.72 0.90 4.25
N ALA A 185 -13.92 0.21 5.05
CA ALA A 185 -14.36 -0.83 5.94
C ALA A 185 -14.14 -0.41 7.39
N ASP A 186 -15.05 -0.85 8.26
CA ASP A 186 -14.81 -0.79 9.70
C ASP A 186 -13.80 -1.87 10.08
N LYS A 187 -13.06 -1.67 11.16
CA LYS A 187 -12.04 -2.62 11.62
C LYS A 187 -12.53 -3.55 12.72
N LEU A 188 -13.60 -3.17 13.43
CA LEU A 188 -13.98 -3.74 14.72
C LEU A 188 -15.31 -4.50 14.68
N HIS A 189 -16.22 -4.19 13.76
CA HIS A 189 -17.63 -4.60 13.83
C HIS A 189 -17.99 -5.65 12.78
N THR A 190 -17.88 -6.92 13.18
CA THR A 190 -18.34 -8.04 12.36
C THR A 190 -19.81 -7.89 11.98
N ILE A 191 -20.14 -8.03 10.70
CA ILE A 191 -21.54 -8.11 10.25
C ILE A 191 -22.13 -9.43 10.76
N CYS A 192 -23.12 -9.33 11.64
CA CYS A 192 -23.94 -10.48 12.02
C CYS A 192 -25.20 -10.53 11.16
N ASP A 193 -25.56 -11.72 10.69
CA ASP A 193 -26.86 -11.95 10.06
C ASP A 193 -27.97 -11.60 11.06
N PRO A 194 -28.91 -10.69 10.76
CA PRO A 194 -30.04 -10.40 11.64
C PRO A 194 -30.88 -11.63 11.99
N ALA A 195 -30.84 -12.67 11.13
CA ALA A 195 -31.53 -13.93 11.33
C ALA A 195 -30.69 -14.98 12.09
N ALA A 196 -29.41 -14.72 12.38
CA ALA A 196 -28.52 -15.69 13.03
C ALA A 196 -27.62 -15.04 14.11
N PRO A 197 -27.49 -15.63 15.31
CA PRO A 197 -26.67 -15.05 16.37
C PRO A 197 -25.18 -14.97 15.99
N CYS A 198 -24.52 -13.87 16.37
CA CYS A 198 -23.08 -13.60 16.12
C CYS A 198 -22.12 -14.66 16.69
N SER A 199 -22.61 -15.58 17.53
CA SER A 199 -21.84 -16.65 18.13
C SER A 199 -21.71 -17.90 17.25
N LEU A 200 -22.42 -17.94 16.11
CA LEU A 200 -22.27 -19.03 15.17
C LEU A 200 -20.92 -18.94 14.47
N PRO A 201 -20.22 -20.08 14.27
CA PRO A 201 -19.00 -20.10 13.48
C PRO A 201 -19.28 -19.48 12.10
N PRO A 202 -18.30 -18.76 11.49
CA PRO A 202 -18.44 -18.27 10.14
C PRO A 202 -18.87 -19.41 9.22
N PRO A 203 -19.79 -19.20 8.26
CA PRO A 203 -20.14 -20.23 7.31
C PRO A 203 -18.86 -20.72 6.63
N THR A 204 -18.63 -22.03 6.66
CA THR A 204 -17.49 -22.62 5.97
C THR A 204 -17.65 -22.32 4.48
N ILE A 205 -16.79 -21.47 3.94
CA ILE A 205 -16.74 -21.21 2.50
C ILE A 205 -16.27 -22.51 1.85
N VAL A 206 -17.19 -23.21 1.20
CA VAL A 206 -16.86 -24.33 0.33
C VAL A 206 -16.68 -23.76 -1.07
N ASN A 207 -15.60 -24.12 -1.76
CA ASN A 207 -15.46 -23.77 -3.17
C ASN A 207 -16.69 -24.28 -3.91
N VAL A 208 -17.46 -23.35 -4.50
CA VAL A 208 -18.52 -23.70 -5.43
C VAL A 208 -17.84 -24.41 -6.60
N PRO A 209 -18.17 -25.68 -6.88
CA PRO A 209 -17.59 -26.37 -8.02
C PRO A 209 -17.96 -25.60 -9.29
N LEU A 210 -16.97 -25.26 -10.10
CA LEU A 210 -17.17 -24.63 -11.40
C LEU A 210 -17.93 -25.63 -12.29
N ILE A 211 -19.25 -25.48 -12.39
CA ILE A 211 -20.04 -26.17 -13.41
C ILE A 211 -19.72 -25.48 -14.74
N ARG A 212 -18.97 -26.18 -15.59
CA ARG A 212 -18.82 -25.79 -16.99
C ARG A 212 -20.19 -25.95 -17.65
N VAL A 213 -20.84 -24.83 -17.98
CA VAL A 213 -22.08 -24.84 -18.76
C VAL A 213 -21.73 -25.32 -20.18
N PRO A 214 -22.42 -26.35 -20.72
CA PRO A 214 -22.17 -26.87 -22.07
C PRO A 214 -22.54 -25.88 -23.17
#